data_AF-A0A7W1WJK7-F1
#
_entry.id   AF-A0A7W1WJK7-F1
#
_cell.length_a   1.000
_cell.length_b   1.000
_cell.length_c   1.000
_cell.angle_alpha   90.00
_cell.angle_beta   90.00
_cell.angle_gamma   90.00
#
_symmetry.space_group_name_H-M   'P 1'
#
loop_
_entity.id
_entity.type
_entity.pdbx_description
1 polymer ?
#
loop_
_entity_poly.entity_id
_entity_poly.type
_entity_poly.pdbx_seq_one_letter_code
_entity_poly.pdbx_strand_id
1 'polypeptide(L)'
;MLPKIFVIGFNKCGTTSLHKMFRRAGLISSHYRHHGTGGLGVIIGARIDRNATAGRPLLDGIDDAQAYSDMDMCDRRSYLSGIGQFRLLDRQYPGSRFILNTRDPANWLDSRCRHFNGGYLRRAMAQAGIRNIQTMREMWLRDWHAHHAAVQVHFAARSDQLLIFDIERDSPRKLCAFLPEYGLKPGQWRHHNRTPDDAPLPELARAA
;
A
#
# COMPACT_ATOMS: atom_id res chain seq x y z
N MET A 1 6.74 18.02 -15.08
CA MET A 1 6.81 16.63 -14.60
C MET A 1 5.41 16.03 -14.67
N LEU A 2 5.29 14.73 -14.95
CA LEU A 2 4.00 14.03 -14.87
C LEU A 2 3.47 14.08 -13.42
N PRO A 3 2.15 13.98 -13.21
CA PRO A 3 1.56 13.83 -11.88
C PRO A 3 2.11 12.60 -11.12
N LYS A 4 1.91 12.56 -9.80
CA LYS A 4 2.33 11.41 -8.98
C LYS A 4 1.36 10.24 -9.16
N ILE A 5 1.83 9.04 -8.87
CA ILE A 5 1.02 7.83 -8.72
C ILE A 5 1.03 7.41 -7.26
N PHE A 6 -0.14 7.22 -6.67
CA PHE A 6 -0.29 6.70 -5.31
C PHE A 6 -1.02 5.36 -5.31
N VAL A 7 -0.33 4.32 -4.87
CA VAL A 7 -0.92 3.01 -4.60
C VAL A 7 -1.43 3.01 -3.17
N ILE A 8 -2.74 3.17 -3.02
CA ILE A 8 -3.43 3.44 -1.75
C ILE A 8 -4.21 2.24 -1.22
N GLY A 9 -4.09 1.06 -1.82
CA GLY A 9 -4.58 -0.18 -1.22
C GLY A 9 -3.60 -0.75 -0.20
N PHE A 10 -4.09 -1.68 0.61
CA PHE A 10 -3.31 -2.29 1.68
C PHE A 10 -2.09 -3.06 1.15
N ASN A 11 -1.11 -3.27 2.03
CA ASN A 11 -0.08 -4.27 1.83
C ASN A 11 -0.71 -5.65 1.57
N LYS A 12 0.05 -6.57 0.96
CA LYS A 12 -0.42 -7.91 0.57
C LYS A 12 -1.47 -7.93 -0.55
N CYS A 13 -1.71 -6.79 -1.19
CA CYS A 13 -2.49 -6.66 -2.43
C CYS A 13 -1.59 -6.28 -3.63
N GLY A 14 -0.41 -6.89 -3.76
CA GLY A 14 0.43 -6.73 -4.96
C GLY A 14 1.24 -5.43 -5.05
N THR A 15 1.47 -4.72 -3.95
CA THR A 15 2.27 -3.48 -3.92
C THR A 15 3.67 -3.65 -4.53
N THR A 16 4.34 -4.78 -4.28
CA THR A 16 5.65 -5.10 -4.91
C THR A 16 5.55 -5.30 -6.42
N SER A 17 4.47 -5.90 -6.92
CA SER A 17 4.25 -6.12 -8.35
C SER A 17 4.06 -4.79 -9.07
N LEU A 18 3.25 -3.89 -8.50
CA LEU A 18 3.05 -2.52 -8.99
C LEU A 18 4.36 -1.73 -8.99
N HIS A 19 5.08 -1.70 -7.86
CA HIS A 19 6.38 -1.05 -7.76
C HIS A 19 7.37 -1.52 -8.85
N LYS A 20 7.49 -2.83 -9.05
CA LYS A 20 8.39 -3.40 -10.07
C LYS A 20 7.92 -3.09 -11.48
N MET A 21 6.62 -3.03 -11.73
CA MET A 21 6.07 -2.63 -13.03
C MET A 21 6.42 -1.17 -13.34
N PHE A 22 6.21 -0.24 -12.39
CA PHE A 22 6.59 1.16 -12.55
C PHE A 22 8.08 1.33 -12.81
N ARG A 23 8.93 0.62 -12.07
CA ARG A 23 10.37 0.61 -12.30
C ARG A 23 10.76 0.11 -13.69
N ARG A 24 10.11 -0.95 -14.18
CA ARG A 24 10.37 -1.48 -15.54
C ARG A 24 9.90 -0.53 -16.64
N ALA A 25 8.97 0.37 -16.35
CA ALA A 25 8.57 1.45 -17.24
C ALA A 25 9.49 2.68 -17.15
N GLY A 26 10.54 2.64 -16.32
CA GLY A 26 11.51 3.72 -16.17
C GLY A 26 11.13 4.79 -15.12
N LEU A 27 10.07 4.56 -14.34
CA LEU A 27 9.67 5.50 -13.28
C LEU A 27 10.52 5.37 -12.02
N ILE A 28 10.76 6.49 -11.35
CA ILE A 28 11.26 6.50 -9.97
C ILE A 28 10.09 6.09 -9.06
N SER A 29 10.14 4.88 -8.51
CA SER A 29 9.10 4.34 -7.64
C SER A 29 9.65 4.02 -6.26
N SER A 30 8.93 4.42 -5.22
CA SER A 30 9.21 4.11 -3.81
C SER A 30 8.23 3.07 -3.28
N HIS A 31 8.74 2.09 -2.53
CA HIS A 31 7.97 0.98 -1.97
C HIS A 31 8.42 0.71 -0.54
N TYR A 32 7.58 1.00 0.45
CA TYR A 32 7.85 0.98 1.90
C TYR A 32 8.98 1.92 2.38
N ARG A 33 10.14 1.87 1.71
CA ARG A 33 11.29 2.75 1.90
C ARG A 33 11.58 3.50 0.60
N HIS A 34 11.74 4.81 0.73
CA HIS A 34 12.23 5.67 -0.33
C HIS A 34 13.76 5.74 -0.25
N HIS A 35 14.43 5.66 -1.39
CA HIS A 35 15.89 5.77 -1.52
C HIS A 35 16.23 6.89 -2.48
N GLY A 36 16.42 8.10 -1.94
CA GLY A 36 16.85 9.27 -2.71
C GLY A 36 18.35 9.24 -3.00
N THR A 37 18.84 10.31 -3.63
CA THR A 37 20.24 10.47 -4.05
C THR A 37 21.27 10.39 -2.92
N GLY A 38 20.88 10.65 -1.67
CA GLY A 38 21.74 10.58 -0.48
C GLY A 38 21.94 9.18 0.13
N GLY A 39 21.38 8.11 -0.47
CA GLY A 39 21.62 6.71 -0.08
C GLY A 39 20.94 6.22 1.20
N LEU A 40 20.64 7.10 2.16
CA LEU A 40 19.90 6.74 3.38
C LEU A 40 18.41 6.54 3.06
N GLY A 41 17.93 5.32 3.25
CA GLY A 41 16.53 5.01 2.95
C GLY A 41 15.56 5.49 4.03
N VAL A 42 14.51 6.21 3.64
CA VAL A 42 13.48 6.79 4.52
C VAL A 42 12.22 5.93 4.47
N ILE A 43 11.65 5.55 5.62
CA ILE A 43 10.37 4.83 5.64
C ILE A 43 9.24 5.81 5.29
N ILE A 44 8.49 5.50 4.24
CA ILE A 44 7.51 6.41 3.64
C ILE A 44 6.42 6.76 4.64
N GLY A 45 5.82 5.77 5.29
CA GLY A 45 4.77 5.99 6.29
C GLY A 45 5.19 6.87 7.45
N ALA A 46 6.41 6.69 7.97
CA ALA A 46 6.96 7.56 9.01
C ALA A 46 7.19 9.00 8.54
N ARG A 47 7.62 9.17 7.28
CA ARG A 47 7.83 10.49 6.71
C ARG A 47 6.50 11.23 6.55
N ILE A 48 5.50 10.54 5.97
CA ILE A 48 4.15 11.06 5.78
C ILE A 48 3.57 11.49 7.13
N ASP A 49 3.62 10.60 8.13
CA ASP A 49 3.12 10.89 9.48
C ASP A 49 3.82 12.11 10.10
N ARG A 50 5.16 12.12 10.13
CA ARG A 50 5.95 13.24 10.67
C ARG A 50 5.63 14.56 9.96
N ASN A 51 5.50 14.53 8.64
CA ASN A 51 5.21 15.72 7.85
C ASN A 51 3.78 16.21 8.13
N ALA A 52 2.80 15.30 8.23
CA ALA A 52 1.43 15.63 8.61
C ALA A 52 1.36 16.29 9.99
N THR A 53 2.00 15.71 11.01
CA THR A 53 2.06 16.27 12.37
C THR A 53 2.72 17.65 12.39
N ALA A 54 3.71 17.86 11.54
CA ALA A 54 4.42 19.14 11.43
C ALA A 54 3.73 20.18 10.51
N GLY A 55 2.56 19.87 9.94
CA GLY A 55 1.87 20.76 9.00
C GLY A 55 2.62 20.98 7.67
N ARG A 56 3.51 20.07 7.29
CA ARG A 56 4.31 20.14 6.05
C ARG A 56 3.67 19.33 4.92
N PRO A 57 4.06 19.57 3.65
CA PRO A 57 3.71 18.69 2.55
C PRO A 57 4.09 17.24 2.86
N LEU A 58 3.20 16.29 2.62
CA LEU A 58 3.36 14.90 3.06
C LEU A 58 4.61 14.24 2.50
N LEU A 59 5.01 14.59 1.27
CA LEU A 59 6.21 14.06 0.61
C LEU A 59 7.46 14.92 0.78
N ASP A 60 7.43 15.98 1.61
CA ASP A 60 8.61 16.81 1.86
C ASP A 60 9.84 15.95 2.24
N GLY A 61 10.90 16.06 1.42
CA GLY A 61 12.15 15.30 1.55
C GLY A 61 12.13 13.88 0.96
N ILE A 62 11.06 13.47 0.28
CA ILE A 62 10.93 12.21 -0.47
C ILE A 62 10.15 12.40 -1.79
N ASP A 63 10.00 13.64 -2.27
CA ASP A 63 9.11 14.04 -3.36
C ASP A 63 9.72 13.90 -4.76
N ASP A 64 10.95 13.41 -4.88
CA ASP A 64 11.61 13.09 -6.14
C ASP A 64 11.03 11.84 -6.82
N ALA A 65 10.41 10.93 -6.07
CA ALA A 65 9.74 9.76 -6.65
C ALA A 65 8.44 10.11 -7.38
N GLN A 66 8.16 9.39 -8.45
CA GLN A 66 6.95 9.52 -9.27
C GLN A 66 5.81 8.61 -8.79
N ALA A 67 6.12 7.45 -8.19
CA ALA A 67 5.12 6.51 -7.69
C ALA A 67 5.41 6.06 -6.26
N TYR A 68 4.38 6.00 -5.40
CA TYR A 68 4.48 5.59 -4.01
C TYR A 68 3.57 4.41 -3.73
N SER A 69 4.09 3.41 -3.01
CA SER A 69 3.37 2.18 -2.69
C SER A 69 3.82 1.61 -1.35
N ASP A 70 2.98 0.77 -0.75
CA ASP A 70 3.25 0.16 0.56
C ASP A 70 3.60 1.20 1.63
N MET A 71 2.74 2.23 1.73
CA MET A 71 2.99 3.43 2.52
C MET A 71 2.70 3.24 4.02
N ASP A 72 2.19 2.08 4.42
CA ASP A 72 1.92 1.78 5.82
C ASP A 72 3.17 1.26 6.52
N MET A 73 3.31 1.62 7.80
CA MET A 73 4.37 1.10 8.66
C MET A 73 3.74 0.29 9.79
N CYS A 74 4.29 -0.89 10.06
CA CYS A 74 4.04 -1.63 11.30
C CYS A 74 5.36 -2.19 11.83
N ASP A 75 5.91 -1.53 12.85
CA ASP A 75 7.10 -1.97 13.56
C ASP A 75 6.78 -2.28 15.05
N ARG A 76 7.79 -2.33 15.91
CA ARG A 76 7.60 -2.66 17.34
C ARG A 76 6.97 -1.52 18.14
N ARG A 77 6.97 -0.29 17.62
CA ARG A 77 6.60 0.94 18.33
C ARG A 77 5.41 1.65 17.69
N SER A 78 5.19 1.48 16.39
CA SER A 78 4.25 2.30 15.63
C SER A 78 3.55 1.53 14.51
N TYR A 79 2.26 1.86 14.36
CA TYR A 79 1.39 1.45 13.28
C TYR A 79 0.88 2.74 12.64
N LEU A 80 1.42 3.07 11.47
CA LEU A 80 1.14 4.31 10.77
C LEU A 80 0.48 3.98 9.43
N SER A 81 -0.70 4.56 9.20
CA SER A 81 -1.46 4.37 7.95
C SER A 81 -1.13 5.50 6.98
N GLY A 82 -0.15 5.26 6.11
CA GLY A 82 0.18 6.20 5.03
C GLY A 82 -0.92 6.23 3.98
N ILE A 83 -1.56 5.09 3.71
CA ILE A 83 -2.69 5.02 2.76
C ILE A 83 -3.91 5.80 3.25
N GLY A 84 -4.10 5.94 4.57
CA GLY A 84 -5.17 6.72 5.17
C GLY A 84 -5.08 8.23 4.88
N GLN A 85 -3.91 8.72 4.46
CA GLN A 85 -3.69 10.12 4.12
C GLN A 85 -4.07 10.48 2.67
N PHE A 86 -4.74 9.57 1.93
CA PHE A 86 -5.05 9.74 0.52
C PHE A 86 -5.78 11.06 0.18
N ARG A 87 -6.67 11.56 1.05
CA ARG A 87 -7.37 12.85 0.84
C ARG A 87 -6.40 14.03 0.86
N LEU A 88 -5.44 13.99 1.78
CA LEU A 88 -4.44 15.06 1.91
C LEU A 88 -3.40 14.95 0.80
N LEU A 89 -3.02 13.75 0.39
CA LEU A 89 -2.20 13.53 -0.81
C LEU A 89 -2.88 14.09 -2.07
N ASP A 90 -4.17 13.80 -2.27
CA ASP A 90 -4.97 14.32 -3.38
C ASP A 90 -5.00 15.86 -3.38
N ARG A 91 -5.22 16.46 -2.22
CA ARG A 91 -5.21 17.93 -2.07
C ARG A 91 -3.85 18.55 -2.34
N GLN A 92 -2.77 17.95 -1.86
CA GLN A 92 -1.41 18.52 -1.95
C GLN A 92 -0.73 18.27 -3.30
N TYR A 93 -1.13 17.21 -4.00
CA TYR A 93 -0.53 16.81 -5.27
C TYR A 93 -1.61 16.69 -6.36
N PRO A 94 -2.19 17.83 -6.80
CA PRO A 94 -3.31 17.84 -7.75
C PRO A 94 -2.95 17.15 -9.07
N GLY A 95 -3.95 16.48 -9.65
CA GLY A 95 -3.79 15.73 -10.92
C GLY A 95 -3.13 14.35 -10.76
N SER A 96 -2.73 13.97 -9.54
CA SER A 96 -2.16 12.64 -9.28
C SER A 96 -3.16 11.52 -9.56
N ARG A 97 -2.64 10.34 -9.88
CA ARG A 97 -3.41 9.12 -10.14
C ARG A 97 -3.38 8.19 -8.94
N PHE A 98 -4.53 7.70 -8.53
CA PHE A 98 -4.69 6.82 -7.37
C PHE A 98 -5.07 5.41 -7.82
N ILE A 99 -4.40 4.41 -7.26
CA ILE A 99 -4.70 3.00 -7.49
C ILE A 99 -5.10 2.38 -6.15
N LEU A 100 -6.38 2.02 -6.04
CA LEU A 100 -6.85 1.14 -4.98
C LEU A 100 -6.62 -0.31 -5.42
N ASN A 101 -5.42 -0.82 -5.14
CA ASN A 101 -5.08 -2.21 -5.38
C ASN A 101 -5.78 -3.10 -4.33
N THR A 102 -6.56 -4.06 -4.79
CA THR A 102 -7.44 -4.89 -3.97
C THR A 102 -7.35 -6.36 -4.37
N ARG A 103 -8.02 -7.23 -3.61
CA ARG A 103 -8.18 -8.67 -3.85
C ARG A 103 -9.32 -9.19 -2.96
N ASP A 104 -9.64 -10.48 -3.02
CA ASP A 104 -10.56 -11.06 -2.05
C ASP A 104 -10.12 -10.80 -0.58
N PRO A 105 -10.99 -10.26 0.29
CA PRO A 105 -10.61 -9.86 1.64
C PRO A 105 -10.22 -11.04 2.54
N ALA A 106 -10.77 -12.24 2.33
CA ALA A 106 -10.37 -13.42 3.10
C ALA A 106 -8.95 -13.85 2.71
N ASN A 107 -8.65 -13.89 1.40
CA ASN A 107 -7.30 -14.15 0.89
C ASN A 107 -6.29 -13.10 1.39
N TRP A 108 -6.71 -11.83 1.46
CA TRP A 108 -5.89 -10.76 2.02
C TRP A 108 -5.58 -10.97 3.51
N LEU A 109 -6.59 -11.25 4.34
CA LEU A 109 -6.41 -11.52 5.77
C LEU A 109 -5.41 -12.65 6.00
N ASP A 110 -5.57 -13.75 5.27
CA ASP A 110 -4.71 -14.92 5.41
C ASP A 110 -3.27 -14.62 4.95
N SER A 111 -3.10 -13.85 3.88
CA SER A 111 -1.78 -13.40 3.43
C SER A 111 -1.11 -12.45 4.42
N ARG A 112 -1.89 -11.58 5.07
CA ARG A 112 -1.42 -10.61 6.07
C ARG A 112 -1.07 -11.29 7.39
N CYS A 113 -1.83 -12.30 7.82
CA CYS A 113 -1.49 -13.14 8.98
C CYS A 113 -0.16 -13.87 8.79
N ARG A 114 0.14 -14.37 7.59
CA ARG A 114 1.41 -15.06 7.29
C ARG A 114 2.60 -14.13 7.06
N HIS A 115 2.37 -12.82 6.96
CA HIS A 115 3.43 -11.88 6.59
C HIS A 115 4.56 -11.85 7.63
N PHE A 116 5.80 -11.96 7.15
CA PHE A 116 7.01 -12.15 7.97
C PHE A 116 6.88 -13.34 8.95
N ASN A 117 6.33 -14.47 8.47
CA ASN A 117 6.09 -15.67 9.26
C ASN A 117 5.31 -15.37 10.56
N GLY A 118 4.23 -14.59 10.44
CA GLY A 118 3.42 -14.13 11.57
C GLY A 118 3.98 -12.94 12.33
N GLY A 119 5.18 -12.47 11.99
CA GLY A 119 5.80 -11.31 12.63
C GLY A 119 4.97 -10.04 12.49
N TYR A 120 4.31 -9.82 11.34
CA TYR A 120 3.44 -8.65 11.16
C TYR A 120 2.20 -8.73 12.07
N LEU A 121 1.54 -9.90 12.11
CA LEU A 121 0.39 -10.14 12.97
C LEU A 121 0.74 -9.92 14.46
N ARG A 122 1.85 -10.51 14.93
CA ARG A 122 2.30 -10.34 16.31
C ARG A 122 2.54 -8.88 16.69
N ARG A 123 3.19 -8.10 15.80
CA ARG A 123 3.43 -6.67 16.05
C ARG A 123 2.13 -5.87 16.10
N ALA A 124 1.23 -6.10 15.14
CA ALA A 124 -0.05 -5.41 15.10
C ALA A 124 -0.94 -5.74 16.31
N MET A 125 -0.98 -7.01 16.73
CA MET A 125 -1.68 -7.47 17.93
C MET A 125 -1.11 -6.82 19.20
N ALA A 126 0.21 -6.84 19.38
CA ALA A 126 0.87 -6.21 20.52
C ALA A 126 0.56 -4.71 20.59
N GLN A 127 0.59 -4.02 19.45
CA GLN A 127 0.31 -2.60 19.37
C GLN A 127 -1.15 -2.26 19.66
N ALA A 128 -2.08 -3.07 19.19
CA ALA A 128 -3.51 -2.86 19.44
C ALA A 128 -3.95 -3.35 20.83
N GLY A 129 -3.06 -3.97 21.62
CA GLY A 129 -3.43 -4.61 22.89
C GLY A 129 -4.33 -5.84 22.71
N ILE A 130 -4.34 -6.45 21.52
CA ILE A 130 -5.20 -7.59 21.18
C ILE A 130 -4.44 -8.90 21.38
N ARG A 131 -5.04 -9.84 22.12
CA ARG A 131 -4.46 -11.18 22.34
C ARG A 131 -5.08 -12.27 21.46
N ASN A 132 -6.26 -12.03 20.92
CA ASN A 132 -6.99 -13.01 20.09
C ASN A 132 -6.81 -12.68 18.60
N ILE A 133 -6.33 -13.65 17.82
CA ILE A 133 -6.14 -13.50 16.37
C ILE A 133 -7.46 -13.17 15.66
N GLN A 134 -8.56 -13.82 16.04
CA GLN A 134 -9.86 -13.60 15.42
C GLN A 134 -10.34 -12.16 15.60
N THR A 135 -10.16 -11.60 16.81
CA THR A 135 -10.43 -10.19 17.08
C THR A 135 -9.56 -9.25 16.22
N MET A 136 -8.28 -9.61 16.01
CA MET A 136 -7.38 -8.84 15.13
C MET A 136 -7.82 -8.91 13.66
N ARG A 137 -8.25 -10.09 13.19
CA ARG A 137 -8.77 -10.31 11.83
C ARG A 137 -10.04 -9.50 11.59
N GLU A 138 -10.96 -9.49 12.55
CA GLU A 138 -12.18 -8.69 12.50
C GLU A 138 -11.89 -7.19 12.46
N MET A 139 -10.94 -6.72 13.26
CA MET A 139 -10.48 -5.32 13.21
C MET A 139 -9.93 -4.98 11.82
N TRP A 140 -9.02 -5.79 11.28
CA TRP A 140 -8.48 -5.57 9.95
C TRP A 140 -9.55 -5.63 8.85
N LEU A 141 -10.54 -6.50 8.96
CA LEU A 141 -11.63 -6.58 8.00
C LEU A 141 -12.52 -5.32 8.05
N ARG A 142 -12.79 -4.79 9.25
CA ARG A 142 -13.48 -3.50 9.39
C ARG A 142 -12.68 -2.36 8.77
N ASP A 143 -11.38 -2.27 9.06
CA ASP A 143 -10.49 -1.26 8.48
C ASP A 143 -10.43 -1.38 6.95
N TRP A 144 -10.42 -2.61 6.44
CA TRP A 144 -10.48 -2.90 5.01
C TRP A 144 -11.72 -2.29 4.37
N HIS A 145 -12.90 -2.63 4.87
CA HIS A 145 -14.15 -2.12 4.32
C HIS A 145 -14.28 -0.61 4.47
N ALA A 146 -13.89 -0.06 5.63
CA ALA A 146 -13.93 1.37 5.89
C ALA A 146 -13.05 2.15 4.90
N HIS A 147 -11.82 1.70 4.67
CA HIS A 147 -10.90 2.35 3.74
C HIS A 147 -11.38 2.25 2.29
N HIS A 148 -11.83 1.07 1.85
CA HIS A 148 -12.36 0.88 0.50
C HIS A 148 -13.59 1.75 0.23
N ALA A 149 -14.50 1.87 1.21
CA ALA A 149 -15.67 2.74 1.11
C ALA A 149 -15.24 4.22 1.09
N ALA A 150 -14.34 4.64 1.98
CA ALA A 150 -13.86 6.01 2.06
C ALA A 150 -13.19 6.49 0.76
N VAL A 151 -12.38 5.64 0.13
CA VAL A 151 -11.72 5.93 -1.15
C VAL A 151 -12.76 6.06 -2.27
N GLN A 152 -13.68 5.11 -2.38
CA GLN A 152 -14.73 5.15 -3.40
C GLN A 152 -15.61 6.40 -3.27
N VAL A 153 -16.01 6.75 -2.05
CA VAL A 153 -16.80 7.98 -1.79
C VAL A 153 -16.02 9.23 -2.19
N HIS A 154 -14.73 9.33 -1.84
CA HIS A 154 -13.91 10.50 -2.13
C HIS A 154 -13.65 10.75 -3.62
N PHE A 155 -13.60 9.68 -4.43
CA PHE A 155 -13.36 9.76 -5.87
C PHE A 155 -14.61 9.47 -6.72
N ALA A 156 -15.80 9.42 -6.12
CA ALA A 156 -17.04 9.02 -6.82
C ALA A 156 -17.33 9.82 -8.10
N ALA A 157 -16.96 11.12 -8.12
CA ALA A 157 -17.15 12.01 -9.27
C ALA A 157 -15.89 12.16 -10.16
N ARG A 158 -14.79 11.43 -9.87
CA ARG A 158 -13.47 11.59 -10.52
C ARG A 158 -12.89 10.24 -10.93
N SER A 159 -13.61 9.54 -11.82
CA SER A 159 -13.24 8.21 -12.30
C SER A 159 -11.93 8.17 -13.09
N ASP A 160 -11.46 9.30 -13.62
CA ASP A 160 -10.17 9.43 -14.30
C ASP A 160 -8.98 9.52 -13.33
N GLN A 161 -9.22 9.72 -12.03
CA GLN A 161 -8.19 9.84 -11.00
C GLN A 161 -8.09 8.63 -10.08
N LEU A 162 -9.09 7.74 -10.08
CA LEU A 162 -9.07 6.50 -9.30
C LEU A 162 -9.22 5.26 -10.19
N LEU A 163 -8.28 4.32 -10.05
CA LEU A 163 -8.41 2.96 -10.54
C LEU A 163 -8.56 1.98 -9.36
N ILE A 164 -9.64 1.21 -9.37
CA ILE A 164 -9.75 0.00 -8.55
C ILE A 164 -9.14 -1.16 -9.35
N PHE A 165 -8.09 -1.76 -8.81
CA PHE A 165 -7.32 -2.83 -9.48
C PHE A 165 -7.32 -4.10 -8.62
N ASP A 166 -8.12 -5.08 -9.01
CA ASP A 166 -8.15 -6.40 -8.39
C ASP A 166 -6.99 -7.25 -8.90
N ILE A 167 -5.98 -7.49 -8.06
CA ILE A 167 -4.77 -8.21 -8.45
C ILE A 167 -4.98 -9.71 -8.75
N GLU A 168 -6.16 -10.26 -8.45
CA GLU A 168 -6.51 -11.66 -8.71
C GLU A 168 -7.29 -11.80 -10.03
N ARG A 169 -7.94 -10.73 -10.51
CA ARG A 169 -8.89 -10.79 -11.63
C ARG A 169 -8.57 -9.86 -12.78
N ASP A 170 -8.04 -8.67 -12.50
CA ASP A 170 -7.83 -7.66 -13.52
C ASP A 170 -6.59 -7.92 -14.38
N SER A 171 -6.72 -7.64 -15.67
CA SER A 171 -5.60 -7.66 -16.60
C SER A 171 -4.67 -6.45 -16.38
N PRO A 172 -3.34 -6.60 -16.53
CA PRO A 172 -2.41 -5.47 -16.55
C PRO A 172 -2.70 -4.41 -17.61
N ARG A 173 -3.49 -4.75 -18.64
CA ARG A 173 -3.99 -3.80 -19.64
C ARG A 173 -4.81 -2.67 -18.99
N LYS A 174 -5.52 -2.95 -17.91
CA LYS A 174 -6.29 -1.95 -17.15
C LYS A 174 -5.39 -0.86 -16.56
N LEU A 175 -4.24 -1.25 -16.00
CA LEU A 175 -3.22 -0.31 -15.52
C LEU A 175 -2.66 0.55 -16.65
N CYS A 176 -2.37 -0.07 -17.80
CA CYS A 176 -1.83 0.65 -18.97
C CYS A 176 -2.85 1.65 -19.53
N ALA A 177 -4.12 1.28 -19.58
CA ALA A 177 -5.20 2.16 -20.05
C ALA A 177 -5.48 3.32 -19.09
N PHE A 178 -5.31 3.10 -17.78
CA PHE A 178 -5.49 4.14 -16.77
C PHE A 178 -4.31 5.12 -16.68
N LEU A 179 -3.11 4.68 -17.06
CA LEU A 179 -1.86 5.44 -16.95
C LEU A 179 -1.13 5.53 -18.32
N PRO A 180 -1.80 5.99 -19.39
CA PRO A 180 -1.23 5.99 -20.73
C PRO A 180 0.02 6.87 -20.84
N GLU A 181 0.07 7.98 -20.10
CA GLU A 181 1.19 8.93 -20.09
C GLU A 181 2.47 8.41 -19.41
N TYR A 182 2.40 7.26 -18.73
CA TYR A 182 3.51 6.69 -17.96
C TYR A 182 4.25 5.56 -18.68
N GLY A 183 3.90 5.25 -19.94
CA GLY A 183 4.64 4.30 -20.77
C GLY A 183 4.59 2.84 -20.29
N LEU A 184 3.58 2.49 -19.49
CA LEU A 184 3.41 1.13 -18.99
C LEU A 184 3.07 0.16 -20.13
N LYS A 185 3.62 -1.05 -20.05
CA LYS A 185 3.39 -2.16 -20.99
C LYS A 185 2.88 -3.38 -20.24
N PRO A 186 1.86 -4.11 -20.76
CA PRO A 186 1.30 -5.27 -20.05
C PRO A 186 2.33 -6.34 -19.65
N GLY A 187 3.33 -6.59 -20.50
CA GLY A 187 4.40 -7.57 -20.23
C GLY A 187 5.37 -7.21 -19.09
N GLN A 188 5.28 -5.99 -18.53
CA GLN A 188 6.06 -5.58 -17.36
C GLN A 188 5.45 -6.08 -16.04
N TRP A 189 4.16 -6.45 -16.05
CA TRP A 189 3.49 -7.02 -14.89
C TRP A 189 3.96 -8.45 -14.63
N ARG A 190 4.26 -8.75 -13.37
CA ARG A 190 4.63 -10.08 -12.90
C ARG A 190 4.11 -10.27 -11.49
N HIS A 191 3.64 -11.47 -11.17
CA HIS A 191 3.27 -11.81 -9.79
C HIS A 191 4.54 -12.00 -8.95
N HIS A 192 4.67 -11.19 -7.90
CA HIS A 192 5.79 -11.25 -6.96
C HIS A 192 5.28 -11.44 -5.53
N ASN A 193 6.08 -12.07 -4.67
CA ASN A 193 5.79 -12.32 -3.26
C ASN A 193 4.49 -13.11 -3.01
N ARG A 194 4.17 -14.07 -3.89
CA ARG A 194 3.07 -15.02 -3.67
C ARG A 194 3.41 -15.90 -2.47
N THR A 195 2.54 -15.90 -1.47
CA THR A 195 2.57 -16.89 -0.38
C THR A 195 1.80 -18.11 -0.88
N PRO A 196 2.34 -19.34 -0.77
CA PRO A 196 1.60 -20.56 -1.12
C PRO A 196 0.27 -20.64 -0.36
N ASP A 197 -0.77 -21.11 -1.03
CA ASP A 197 -2.14 -21.11 -0.52
C ASP A 197 -2.33 -22.13 0.63
N ASP A 198 -1.48 -23.17 0.66
CA ASP A 198 -1.42 -24.26 1.63
C ASP A 198 -0.48 -24.01 2.84
N ALA A 199 0.19 -22.86 2.89
CA ALA A 199 1.08 -22.55 3.99
C ALA A 199 0.28 -22.48 5.32
N PRO A 200 0.68 -23.23 6.38
CA PRO A 200 -0.01 -23.19 7.66
C PRO A 200 0.02 -21.77 8.24
N LEU A 201 -1.03 -21.41 8.98
CA LEU A 201 -0.98 -20.17 9.76
C LEU A 201 0.15 -20.30 10.79
N PRO A 202 0.93 -19.23 11.02
CA PRO A 202 2.00 -19.28 12.01
C PRO A 202 1.39 -19.61 13.38
N GLU A 203 1.90 -20.65 14.05
CA GLU A 203 1.60 -20.83 15.46
C GLU A 203 2.07 -19.59 16.21
N LEU A 204 1.19 -19.01 17.03
CA LEU A 204 1.62 -18.06 18.05
C LEU A 204 2.51 -18.86 18.99
N ALA A 205 3.83 -18.73 18.83
CA ALA A 205 4.78 -19.18 19.84
C ALA A 205 4.24 -18.69 21.19
N ARG A 206 3.96 -19.62 22.10
CA ARG A 206 3.54 -19.29 23.47
C ARG A 206 4.54 -18.27 23.99
N ALA A 207 4.04 -17.12 24.42
CA ALA A 207 4.90 -16.11 25.02
C ALA A 207 5.70 -16.79 26.13
N ALA A 208 7.02 -16.79 26.00
CA ALA A 208 7.94 -17.13 27.08
C ALA A 208 7.96 -15.96 28.08
#